data_AF-A0AAF0FUE2-F1
#
_entry.id   AF-A0AAF0FUE2-F1
#
_cell.length_a   1.000
_cell.length_b   1.000
_cell.length_c   1.000
_cell.angle_alpha   90.00
_cell.angle_beta   90.00
_cell.angle_gamma   90.00
#
_symmetry.space_group_name_H-M   'P 1'
#
loop_
_entity.id
_entity.type
_entity.pdbx_description
1 polymer ?
#
loop_
_entity_poly.entity_id
_entity_poly.type
_entity_poly.pdbx_seq_one_letter_code
_entity_poly.pdbx_strand_id
1 'polypeptide(L)'
;MHLKLMGLLLVALVVASITTTPATMLSVALPVSTTDNEDAPAWARLNISLDTALDLAYTVRAAVEPLYGWAKVQLADTNITIHEKMWERGDYFLEKAENVSEVNETLATAYAFTASVFYSRELIAAHIILGVTIRENIANKTLTNETVEAVLARASELRSIVHNVSEDLNVTIPVVFYKLLNESEEKELKSRELLNEGRLGRAFSFAVRSYHDVTRAYAVLIKAIYAEKLGLDISKPRFLTMMLGRHKEDLQRRLGKLLERLPEHARQKIMEKVKRHHDIMELRKAIRETIREIQKRMKHADIKVIAKVTTRVILITSKMPTETGRAVRTWMREHNIKTPRELFDYILNLVNETATTYNVTGFKLLNITLTTLSQDIYNATGVQVDLLHIFYTMAVVHIHAHSGHHKHGKP
;
A
#
# COMPACT_ATOMS: atom_id res chain seq x y z
N MET A 1 4.29 10.30 -16.64
CA MET A 1 3.08 9.49 -16.96
C MET A 1 2.93 8.23 -16.10
N HIS A 2 3.97 7.42 -15.90
CA HIS A 2 3.92 6.21 -15.04
C HIS A 2 3.79 6.46 -13.52
N LEU A 3 4.13 7.66 -13.03
CA LEU A 3 3.96 8.05 -11.63
C LEU A 3 2.49 8.33 -11.25
N LYS A 4 1.68 8.87 -12.17
CA LYS A 4 0.27 9.24 -11.88
C LYS A 4 -0.59 8.00 -11.59
N LEU A 5 -0.38 6.93 -12.36
CA LEU A 5 -1.08 5.65 -12.20
C LEU A 5 -0.61 4.87 -10.96
N MET A 6 0.69 4.96 -10.63
CA MET A 6 1.25 4.41 -9.38
C MET A 6 0.73 5.16 -8.16
N GLY A 7 0.63 6.49 -8.22
CA GLY A 7 0.12 7.33 -7.14
C GLY A 7 -1.35 7.06 -6.82
N LEU A 8 -2.19 6.90 -7.84
CA LEU A 8 -3.62 6.58 -7.68
C LEU A 8 -3.83 5.19 -7.04
N LEU A 9 -3.01 4.22 -7.44
CA LEU A 9 -3.04 2.86 -6.90
C LEU A 9 -2.46 2.79 -5.47
N LEU A 10 -1.45 3.62 -5.16
CA LEU A 10 -0.89 3.76 -3.81
C LEU A 10 -1.86 4.49 -2.87
N VAL A 11 -2.56 5.52 -3.35
CA VAL A 11 -3.60 6.20 -2.56
C VAL A 11 -4.78 5.26 -2.32
N ALA A 12 -5.24 4.52 -3.32
CA ALA A 12 -6.27 3.49 -3.13
C ALA A 12 -5.81 2.39 -2.16
N LEU A 13 -4.54 1.98 -2.19
CA LEU A 13 -3.96 1.03 -1.24
C LEU A 13 -3.75 1.61 0.17
N VAL A 14 -3.44 2.90 0.29
CA VAL A 14 -3.24 3.60 1.57
C VAL A 14 -4.59 3.90 2.23
N VAL A 15 -5.59 4.33 1.46
CA VAL A 15 -6.98 4.47 1.94
C VAL A 15 -7.58 3.10 2.28
N ALA A 16 -7.24 2.06 1.51
CA ALA A 16 -7.62 0.68 1.84
C ALA A 16 -6.87 0.11 3.05
N SER A 17 -5.64 0.56 3.35
CA SER A 17 -4.88 0.12 4.53
C SER A 17 -5.26 0.87 5.80
N ILE A 18 -5.65 2.15 5.71
CA ILE A 18 -6.12 2.96 6.85
C ILE A 18 -7.44 2.41 7.45
N THR A 19 -8.23 1.66 6.67
CA THR A 19 -9.53 1.12 7.11
C THR A 19 -9.46 -0.23 7.84
N THR A 20 -8.25 -0.76 8.09
CA THR A 20 -8.04 -1.97 8.92
C THR A 20 -7.57 -1.70 10.34
N THR A 21 -7.55 -0.43 10.77
CA THR A 21 -7.26 -0.03 12.15
C THR A 21 -8.52 0.54 12.83
N PRO A 22 -8.78 0.19 14.10
CA PRO A 22 -9.91 0.72 14.86
C PRO A 22 -9.79 2.24 15.02
N ALA A 23 -10.94 2.85 15.33
CA ALA A 23 -11.31 4.25 15.22
C ALA A 23 -10.52 5.29 16.06
N THR A 24 -9.20 5.19 16.20
CA THR A 24 -8.40 6.10 17.07
C THR A 24 -7.23 6.83 16.40
N MET A 25 -7.19 6.95 15.07
CA MET A 25 -6.13 7.75 14.39
C MET A 25 -6.65 8.64 13.26
N LEU A 26 -7.76 9.34 13.50
CA LEU A 26 -8.16 10.53 12.75
C LEU A 26 -7.97 11.77 13.63
N SER A 27 -6.74 11.96 14.13
CA SER A 27 -6.30 13.29 14.56
C SER A 27 -5.96 14.07 13.30
N VAL A 28 -6.93 14.85 12.84
CA VAL A 28 -6.73 15.94 11.88
C VAL A 28 -5.71 16.91 12.50
N ALA A 29 -4.45 16.79 12.10
CA ALA A 29 -3.47 17.84 12.33
C ALA A 29 -3.51 18.77 11.10
N LEU A 30 -4.22 19.89 11.26
CA LEU A 30 -4.08 21.08 10.42
C LEU A 30 -2.59 21.45 10.31
N PRO A 31 -2.14 21.92 9.14
CA PRO A 31 -1.11 22.95 9.13
C PRO A 31 -1.65 24.23 8.49
N VAL A 32 -1.49 25.28 9.30
CA VAL A 32 -1.46 26.69 8.97
C VAL A 32 -0.72 26.94 7.65
N SER A 33 -1.28 27.82 6.84
CA SER A 33 -0.64 28.39 5.67
C SER A 33 0.61 29.18 6.06
N THR A 34 1.78 28.73 5.61
CA THR A 34 2.91 29.63 5.37
C THR A 34 3.71 29.10 4.18
N THR A 35 3.53 29.78 3.06
CA THR A 35 4.55 30.22 2.09
C THR A 35 5.79 29.33 1.88
N ASP A 36 5.95 28.93 0.60
CA ASP A 36 7.20 28.58 -0.08
C ASP A 36 8.15 27.61 0.63
N ASN A 37 8.03 26.32 0.31
CA ASN A 37 9.14 25.37 0.39
C ASN A 37 8.88 24.14 -0.52
N GLU A 38 9.87 23.82 -1.35
CA GLU A 38 9.88 22.69 -2.31
C GLU A 38 9.98 21.30 -1.65
N ASP A 39 9.86 21.21 -0.32
CA ASP A 39 9.96 19.97 0.47
C ASP A 39 8.63 19.58 1.17
N ALA A 40 7.51 19.70 0.46
CA ALA A 40 6.25 19.13 0.94
C ALA A 40 6.27 17.59 0.84
N PRO A 41 5.80 16.84 1.85
CA PRO A 41 5.67 15.38 1.75
C PRO A 41 4.84 15.05 0.50
N ALA A 42 5.17 13.98 -0.22
CA ALA A 42 4.45 13.58 -1.42
C ALA A 42 3.03 13.06 -1.10
N TRP A 43 2.13 13.95 -0.66
CA TRP A 43 0.70 13.75 -0.78
C TRP A 43 0.43 13.77 -2.29
N ALA A 44 0.14 12.59 -2.83
CA ALA A 44 -0.24 12.47 -4.22
C ALA A 44 -1.50 13.33 -4.42
N ARG A 45 -1.33 14.49 -5.06
CA ARG A 45 -2.42 15.26 -5.64
C ARG A 45 -3.19 14.29 -6.54
N LEU A 46 -4.37 13.85 -6.11
CA LEU A 46 -5.34 13.23 -7.00
C LEU A 46 -5.68 14.32 -8.02
N ASN A 47 -5.05 14.26 -9.18
CA ASN A 47 -5.27 15.23 -10.26
C ASN A 47 -6.55 14.84 -11.01
N ILE A 48 -7.66 14.79 -10.29
CA ILE A 48 -9.02 14.46 -10.69
C ILE A 48 -9.86 15.65 -10.22
N SER A 49 -10.75 16.19 -11.06
CA SER A 49 -11.67 17.24 -10.62
C SER A 49 -12.76 16.65 -9.71
N LEU A 50 -13.39 17.51 -8.90
CA LEU A 50 -14.52 17.10 -8.08
C LEU A 50 -15.64 16.47 -8.91
N ASP A 51 -15.99 17.08 -10.05
CA ASP A 51 -17.00 16.58 -10.97
C ASP A 51 -16.71 15.15 -11.43
N THR A 52 -15.45 14.87 -11.82
CA THR A 52 -15.05 13.51 -12.22
C THR A 52 -15.09 12.53 -11.06
N ALA A 53 -14.75 12.97 -9.84
CA ALA A 53 -14.80 12.11 -8.66
C ALA A 53 -16.24 11.79 -8.23
N LEU A 54 -17.16 12.76 -8.29
CA LEU A 54 -18.58 12.57 -8.02
C LEU A 54 -19.22 11.68 -9.10
N ASP A 55 -18.98 11.97 -10.37
CA ASP A 55 -19.47 11.15 -11.49
C ASP A 55 -18.96 9.70 -11.39
N LEU A 56 -17.69 9.50 -11.01
CA LEU A 56 -17.15 8.16 -10.72
C LEU A 56 -17.89 7.49 -9.55
N ALA A 57 -18.13 8.20 -8.45
CA ALA A 57 -18.83 7.65 -7.29
C ALA A 57 -20.25 7.21 -7.63
N TYR A 58 -21.00 8.08 -8.32
CA TYR A 58 -22.35 7.80 -8.78
C TYR A 58 -22.41 6.67 -9.80
N THR A 59 -21.50 6.67 -10.78
CA THR A 59 -21.46 5.60 -11.79
C THR A 59 -21.12 4.25 -11.15
N VAL A 60 -20.16 4.19 -10.23
CA VAL A 60 -19.83 2.95 -9.52
C VAL A 60 -20.99 2.51 -8.62
N ARG A 61 -21.63 3.43 -7.90
CA ARG A 61 -22.81 3.15 -7.07
C ARG A 61 -23.93 2.51 -7.89
N ALA A 62 -24.30 3.12 -9.01
CA ALA A 62 -25.32 2.59 -9.91
C ALA A 62 -24.91 1.21 -10.48
N ALA A 63 -23.64 1.03 -10.84
CA ALA A 63 -23.14 -0.24 -11.34
C ALA A 63 -23.18 -1.39 -10.32
N VAL A 64 -23.07 -1.10 -9.01
CA VAL A 64 -23.12 -2.12 -7.96
C VAL A 64 -24.48 -2.23 -7.26
N GLU A 65 -25.40 -1.30 -7.51
CA GLU A 65 -26.73 -1.28 -6.87
C GLU A 65 -27.53 -2.57 -7.11
N PRO A 66 -27.59 -3.16 -8.33
CA PRO A 66 -28.27 -4.42 -8.53
C PRO A 66 -27.65 -5.58 -7.73
N LEU A 67 -26.32 -5.59 -7.57
CA LEU A 67 -25.63 -6.57 -6.74
C LEU A 67 -25.96 -6.40 -5.26
N TYR A 68 -25.99 -5.16 -4.77
CA TYR A 68 -26.37 -4.84 -3.40
C TYR A 68 -27.81 -5.24 -3.11
N GLY A 69 -28.75 -4.91 -4.00
CA GLY A 69 -30.15 -5.30 -3.88
C GLY A 69 -30.32 -6.81 -3.86
N TRP A 70 -29.61 -7.53 -4.74
CA TRP A 70 -29.59 -8.98 -4.72
C TRP A 70 -28.98 -9.54 -3.42
N ALA A 71 -27.86 -8.99 -2.96
CA ALA A 71 -27.22 -9.40 -1.71
C ALA A 71 -28.13 -9.23 -0.50
N LYS A 72 -28.86 -8.10 -0.43
CA LYS A 72 -29.83 -7.83 0.63
C LYS A 72 -30.92 -8.91 0.68
N VAL A 73 -31.41 -9.35 -0.47
CA VAL A 73 -32.40 -10.44 -0.55
C VAL A 73 -31.77 -11.77 -0.14
N GLN A 74 -30.61 -12.13 -0.69
CA GLN A 74 -30.00 -13.45 -0.43
C GLN A 74 -29.42 -13.60 0.98
N LEU A 75 -29.12 -12.51 1.65
CA LEU A 75 -28.51 -12.50 2.99
C LEU A 75 -29.49 -12.07 4.08
N ALA A 76 -30.77 -11.83 3.76
CA ALA A 76 -31.79 -11.33 4.69
C ALA A 76 -31.92 -12.20 5.97
N ASP A 77 -31.87 -13.52 5.80
CA ASP A 77 -31.99 -14.48 6.91
C ASP A 77 -30.64 -14.81 7.57
N THR A 78 -29.59 -14.05 7.25
CA THR A 78 -28.24 -14.26 7.79
C THR A 78 -27.82 -13.08 8.67
N ASN A 79 -27.00 -13.33 9.69
CA ASN A 79 -26.39 -12.27 10.52
C ASN A 79 -25.23 -11.53 9.81
N ILE A 80 -25.17 -11.53 8.48
CA ILE A 80 -24.03 -11.00 7.71
C ILE A 80 -24.35 -9.60 7.15
N THR A 81 -24.01 -8.57 7.93
CA THR A 81 -24.32 -7.16 7.62
C THR A 81 -23.18 -6.41 6.91
N ILE A 82 -22.17 -7.11 6.39
CA ILE A 82 -20.98 -6.43 5.84
C ILE A 82 -21.30 -5.65 4.56
N HIS A 83 -22.23 -6.13 3.75
CA HIS A 83 -22.70 -5.47 2.53
C HIS A 83 -23.43 -4.16 2.87
N GLU A 84 -24.37 -4.19 3.81
CA GLU A 84 -25.06 -3.00 4.35
C GLU A 84 -24.06 -1.97 4.88
N LYS A 85 -23.10 -2.40 5.69
CA LYS A 85 -22.08 -1.49 6.24
C LYS A 85 -21.17 -0.88 5.18
N MET A 86 -20.87 -1.61 4.11
CA MET A 86 -20.09 -1.06 2.98
C MET A 86 -20.90 -0.02 2.22
N TRP A 87 -22.17 -0.30 1.97
CA TRP A 87 -23.10 0.60 1.31
C TRP A 87 -23.31 1.89 2.10
N GLU A 88 -23.67 1.79 3.39
CA GLU A 88 -23.84 2.92 4.32
C GLU A 88 -22.57 3.77 4.39
N ARG A 89 -21.38 3.14 4.38
CA ARG A 89 -20.13 3.87 4.41
C ARG A 89 -19.86 4.61 3.11
N GLY A 90 -20.24 4.05 1.97
CA GLY A 90 -20.24 4.72 0.68
C GLY A 90 -21.15 5.95 0.70
N ASP A 91 -22.40 5.78 1.12
CA ASP A 91 -23.39 6.86 1.22
C ASP A 91 -22.92 7.98 2.16
N TYR A 92 -22.35 7.64 3.33
CA TYR A 92 -21.76 8.61 4.26
C TYR A 92 -20.66 9.46 3.59
N PHE A 93 -19.74 8.84 2.83
CA PHE A 93 -18.67 9.59 2.18
C PHE A 93 -19.18 10.42 1.01
N LEU A 94 -20.17 9.93 0.27
CA LEU A 94 -20.79 10.68 -0.82
C LEU A 94 -21.50 11.94 -0.28
N GLU A 95 -22.30 11.78 0.77
CA GLU A 95 -22.97 12.91 1.45
C GLU A 95 -21.95 13.92 2.01
N LYS A 96 -20.84 13.44 2.57
CA LYS A 96 -19.75 14.32 3.03
C LYS A 96 -19.09 15.07 1.88
N ALA A 97 -18.94 14.45 0.71
CA ALA A 97 -18.38 15.11 -0.46
C ALA A 97 -19.26 16.28 -0.92
N GLU A 98 -20.57 16.06 -0.98
CA GLU A 98 -21.54 17.08 -1.38
C GLU A 98 -21.59 18.24 -0.39
N ASN A 99 -21.65 17.94 0.91
CA ASN A 99 -21.71 18.96 1.96
C ASN A 99 -20.47 19.86 2.05
N VAL A 100 -19.29 19.38 1.63
CA VAL A 100 -18.04 20.16 1.70
C VAL A 100 -17.58 20.66 0.32
N SER A 101 -18.34 20.38 -0.75
CA SER A 101 -18.00 20.73 -2.13
C SER A 101 -17.75 22.22 -2.32
N GLU A 102 -18.63 23.06 -1.76
CA GLU A 102 -18.55 24.52 -1.85
C GLU A 102 -17.43 25.13 -0.98
N VAL A 103 -17.00 24.41 0.07
CA VAL A 103 -16.05 24.92 1.07
C VAL A 103 -14.63 24.46 0.78
N ASN A 104 -14.47 23.21 0.35
CA ASN A 104 -13.17 22.60 0.09
C ASN A 104 -13.29 21.50 -0.98
N GLU A 105 -13.12 21.91 -2.23
CA GLU A 105 -13.19 21.04 -3.40
C GLU A 105 -12.20 19.86 -3.33
N THR A 106 -10.99 20.07 -2.78
CA THR A 106 -9.99 19.00 -2.65
C THR A 106 -10.44 17.92 -1.67
N LEU A 107 -11.02 18.33 -0.54
CA LEU A 107 -11.56 17.42 0.46
C LEU A 107 -12.81 16.69 -0.08
N ALA A 108 -13.69 17.42 -0.77
CA ALA A 108 -14.86 16.85 -1.43
C ALA A 108 -14.47 15.79 -2.47
N THR A 109 -13.44 16.08 -3.28
CA THR A 109 -12.88 15.14 -4.27
C THR A 109 -12.39 13.86 -3.59
N ALA A 110 -11.68 13.98 -2.47
CA ALA A 110 -11.20 12.83 -1.72
C ALA A 110 -12.34 11.99 -1.13
N TYR A 111 -13.40 12.63 -0.62
CA TYR A 111 -14.58 11.93 -0.11
C TYR A 111 -15.36 11.23 -1.22
N ALA A 112 -15.60 11.89 -2.36
CA ALA A 112 -16.26 11.28 -3.52
C ALA A 112 -15.47 10.06 -4.04
N PHE A 113 -14.15 10.20 -4.18
CA PHE A 113 -13.29 9.09 -4.55
C PHE A 113 -13.30 7.95 -3.51
N THR A 114 -13.40 8.28 -2.22
CA THR A 114 -13.50 7.27 -1.16
C THR A 114 -14.84 6.52 -1.24
N ALA A 115 -15.95 7.23 -1.53
CA ALA A 115 -17.26 6.62 -1.71
C ALA A 115 -17.24 5.59 -2.85
N SER A 116 -16.67 5.93 -4.02
CA SER A 116 -16.54 4.99 -5.15
C SER A 116 -15.76 3.72 -4.77
N VAL A 117 -14.74 3.83 -3.92
CA VAL A 117 -13.98 2.69 -3.42
C VAL A 117 -14.84 1.82 -2.51
N PHE A 118 -15.64 2.40 -1.61
CA PHE A 118 -16.55 1.63 -0.77
C PHE A 118 -17.61 0.89 -1.58
N TYR A 119 -18.26 1.56 -2.55
CA TYR A 119 -19.22 0.91 -3.44
C TYR A 119 -18.59 -0.25 -4.23
N SER A 120 -17.36 -0.08 -4.74
CA SER A 120 -16.68 -1.15 -5.49
C SER A 120 -16.40 -2.43 -4.67
N ARG A 121 -16.40 -2.33 -3.34
CA ARG A 121 -16.18 -3.47 -2.44
C ARG A 121 -17.40 -4.36 -2.29
N GLU A 122 -18.56 -3.94 -2.80
CA GLU A 122 -19.80 -4.73 -2.79
C GLU A 122 -19.63 -6.10 -3.47
N LEU A 123 -18.65 -6.25 -4.36
CA LEU A 123 -18.25 -7.54 -4.94
C LEU A 123 -17.90 -8.62 -3.89
N ILE A 124 -17.55 -8.23 -2.66
CA ILE A 124 -17.33 -9.16 -1.55
C ILE A 124 -18.63 -9.92 -1.20
N ALA A 125 -19.80 -9.28 -1.35
CA ALA A 125 -21.09 -9.90 -1.08
C ALA A 125 -21.34 -11.13 -1.96
N ALA A 126 -20.93 -11.11 -3.24
CA ALA A 126 -21.02 -12.28 -4.11
C ALA A 126 -20.25 -13.49 -3.55
N HIS A 127 -19.04 -13.28 -3.03
CA HIS A 127 -18.28 -14.37 -2.40
C HIS A 127 -18.93 -14.90 -1.12
N ILE A 128 -19.59 -14.02 -0.36
CA ILE A 128 -20.33 -14.42 0.85
C ILE A 128 -21.55 -15.25 0.47
N ILE A 129 -22.33 -14.81 -0.53
CA ILE A 129 -23.51 -15.51 -1.02
C ILE A 129 -23.15 -16.90 -1.53
N LEU A 130 -22.02 -17.06 -2.24
CA LEU A 130 -21.52 -18.38 -2.61
C LEU A 130 -21.25 -19.26 -1.38
N GLY A 131 -20.57 -18.72 -0.37
CA GLY A 131 -20.27 -19.45 0.87
C GLY A 131 -21.53 -19.87 1.63
N VAL A 132 -22.52 -18.98 1.72
CA VAL A 132 -23.83 -19.24 2.33
C VAL A 132 -24.59 -20.30 1.54
N THR A 133 -24.66 -20.16 0.21
CA THR A 133 -25.33 -21.12 -0.69
C THR A 133 -24.76 -22.52 -0.52
N ILE A 134 -23.44 -22.66 -0.50
CA ILE A 134 -22.78 -23.96 -0.28
C ILE A 134 -23.14 -24.51 1.10
N ARG A 135 -23.06 -23.68 2.15
CA ARG A 135 -23.33 -24.10 3.53
C ARG A 135 -24.76 -24.59 3.73
N GLU A 136 -25.73 -23.92 3.14
CA GLU A 136 -27.17 -24.22 3.30
C GLU A 136 -27.60 -25.46 2.52
N ASN A 137 -26.92 -25.76 1.41
CA ASN A 137 -27.27 -26.87 0.53
C ASN A 137 -26.41 -28.12 0.72
N ILE A 138 -25.48 -28.12 1.69
CA ILE A 138 -24.74 -29.33 2.08
C ILE A 138 -25.61 -30.14 3.06
N ALA A 139 -26.01 -31.34 2.65
CA ALA A 139 -26.74 -32.27 3.52
C ALA A 139 -25.75 -33.13 4.33
N ASN A 140 -25.87 -33.17 5.66
CA ASN A 140 -25.04 -34.01 6.53
C ASN A 140 -23.53 -33.93 6.24
N LYS A 141 -23.00 -32.71 6.01
CA LYS A 141 -21.58 -32.45 5.66
C LYS A 141 -21.11 -33.11 4.36
N THR A 142 -22.02 -33.56 3.51
CA THR A 142 -21.72 -34.22 2.24
C THR A 142 -22.25 -33.37 1.08
N LEU A 143 -21.47 -33.28 0.00
CA LEU A 143 -21.94 -32.66 -1.24
C LEU A 143 -23.10 -33.49 -1.81
N THR A 144 -24.11 -32.82 -2.33
CA THR A 144 -25.24 -33.46 -3.03
C THR A 144 -25.48 -32.80 -4.38
N ASN A 145 -26.33 -33.40 -5.22
CA ASN A 145 -26.71 -32.82 -6.51
C ASN A 145 -27.37 -31.45 -6.32
N GLU A 146 -28.17 -31.30 -5.26
CA GLU A 146 -28.82 -30.06 -4.87
C GLU A 146 -27.79 -28.96 -4.55
N THR A 147 -26.66 -29.31 -3.91
CA THR A 147 -25.57 -28.34 -3.68
C THR A 147 -25.01 -27.79 -5.00
N VAL A 148 -24.83 -28.65 -6.00
CA VAL A 148 -24.30 -28.24 -7.33
C VAL A 148 -25.31 -27.37 -8.06
N GLU A 149 -26.56 -27.80 -8.13
CA GLU A 149 -27.63 -27.04 -8.79
C GLU A 149 -27.88 -25.68 -8.12
N ALA A 150 -27.82 -25.61 -6.78
CA ALA A 150 -27.91 -24.34 -6.06
C ALA A 150 -26.78 -23.37 -6.45
N VAL A 151 -25.53 -23.85 -6.53
CA VAL A 151 -24.41 -23.00 -6.97
C VAL A 151 -24.58 -22.55 -8.41
N LEU A 152 -25.03 -23.42 -9.31
CA LEU A 152 -25.30 -23.06 -10.71
C LEU A 152 -26.43 -22.04 -10.83
N ALA A 153 -27.51 -22.19 -10.09
CA ALA A 153 -28.61 -21.22 -10.04
C ALA A 153 -28.10 -19.84 -9.60
N ARG A 154 -27.28 -19.77 -8.54
CA ARG A 154 -26.68 -18.49 -8.10
C ARG A 154 -25.69 -17.91 -9.11
N ALA A 155 -24.94 -18.74 -9.82
CA ALA A 155 -24.05 -18.28 -10.87
C ALA A 155 -24.84 -17.67 -12.04
N SER A 156 -25.98 -18.28 -12.39
CA SER A 156 -26.89 -17.78 -13.43
C SER A 156 -27.55 -16.46 -13.03
N GLU A 157 -28.09 -16.36 -11.80
CA GLU A 157 -28.62 -15.10 -11.27
C GLU A 157 -27.58 -13.96 -11.30
N LEU A 158 -26.36 -14.23 -10.81
CA LEU A 158 -25.28 -13.25 -10.84
C LEU A 158 -24.89 -12.88 -12.28
N ARG A 159 -24.94 -13.83 -13.22
CA ARG A 159 -24.65 -13.58 -14.64
C ARG A 159 -25.67 -12.64 -15.25
N SER A 160 -26.95 -12.84 -14.98
CA SER A 160 -28.02 -11.94 -15.40
C SER A 160 -27.83 -10.54 -14.84
N ILE A 161 -27.45 -10.41 -13.56
CA ILE A 161 -27.13 -9.10 -12.96
C ILE A 161 -25.97 -8.44 -13.70
N VAL A 162 -24.86 -9.15 -13.90
CA VAL A 162 -23.67 -8.64 -14.59
C VAL A 162 -23.98 -8.22 -16.03
N HIS A 163 -24.80 -8.99 -16.73
CA HIS A 163 -25.19 -8.72 -18.11
C HIS A 163 -26.05 -7.46 -18.19
N ASN A 164 -27.12 -7.36 -17.38
CA ASN A 164 -27.99 -6.19 -17.36
C ASN A 164 -27.22 -4.91 -17.02
N VAL A 165 -26.37 -4.96 -15.98
CA VAL A 165 -25.51 -3.82 -15.62
C VAL A 165 -24.59 -3.44 -16.77
N SER A 166 -24.08 -4.40 -17.54
CA SER A 166 -23.21 -4.10 -18.68
C SER A 166 -23.95 -3.46 -19.86
N GLU A 167 -25.24 -3.74 -20.04
CA GLU A 167 -26.06 -3.12 -21.09
C GLU A 167 -26.50 -1.70 -20.69
N ASP A 168 -26.80 -1.49 -19.42
CA ASP A 168 -27.24 -0.20 -18.88
C ASP A 168 -26.10 0.81 -18.73
N LEU A 169 -24.85 0.33 -18.63
CA LEU A 169 -23.68 1.18 -18.49
C LEU A 169 -23.15 1.67 -19.85
N ASN A 170 -23.13 2.99 -20.02
CA ASN A 170 -22.47 3.64 -21.14
C ASN A 170 -20.94 3.71 -20.92
N VAL A 171 -20.29 2.56 -20.80
CA VAL A 171 -18.83 2.42 -20.59
C VAL A 171 -18.27 1.41 -21.58
N THR A 172 -17.05 1.66 -22.06
CA THR A 172 -16.34 0.77 -22.98
C THR A 172 -15.96 -0.54 -22.28
N ILE A 173 -16.69 -1.61 -22.59
CA ILE A 173 -16.48 -2.92 -21.98
C ILE A 173 -15.24 -3.62 -22.59
N PRO A 174 -14.25 -4.03 -21.78
CA PRO A 174 -13.09 -4.75 -22.28
C PRO A 174 -13.46 -6.15 -22.81
N VAL A 175 -12.83 -6.60 -23.91
CA VAL A 175 -13.05 -7.95 -24.49
C VAL A 175 -12.91 -9.09 -23.47
N VAL A 176 -12.06 -8.90 -22.46
CA VAL A 176 -11.86 -9.84 -21.34
C VAL A 176 -13.14 -10.12 -20.56
N PHE A 177 -14.04 -9.15 -20.45
CA PHE A 177 -15.34 -9.30 -19.81
C PHE A 177 -16.16 -10.42 -20.48
N TYR A 178 -16.38 -10.30 -21.79
CA TYR A 178 -17.12 -11.29 -22.58
C TYR A 178 -16.46 -12.66 -22.56
N LYS A 179 -15.12 -12.68 -22.60
CA LYS A 179 -14.38 -13.94 -22.45
C LYS A 179 -14.67 -14.65 -21.13
N LEU A 180 -14.75 -13.92 -20.01
CA LEU A 180 -15.05 -14.50 -18.70
C LEU A 180 -16.49 -15.01 -18.62
N LEU A 181 -17.45 -14.31 -19.24
CA LEU A 181 -18.84 -14.77 -19.31
C LEU A 181 -18.97 -16.06 -20.13
N ASN A 182 -18.34 -16.11 -21.32
CA ASN A 182 -18.33 -17.32 -22.14
C ASN A 182 -17.63 -18.49 -21.42
N GLU A 183 -16.45 -18.24 -20.82
CA GLU A 183 -15.72 -19.23 -20.01
C GLU A 183 -16.55 -19.72 -18.82
N SER A 184 -17.44 -18.89 -18.26
CA SER A 184 -18.38 -19.27 -17.20
C SER A 184 -19.48 -20.20 -17.71
N GLU A 185 -20.07 -19.89 -18.86
CA GLU A 185 -21.11 -20.71 -19.51
C GLU A 185 -20.59 -22.10 -19.87
N GLU A 186 -19.40 -22.17 -20.47
CA GLU A 186 -18.73 -23.44 -20.77
C GLU A 186 -18.56 -24.30 -19.50
N LYS A 187 -18.21 -23.69 -18.37
CA LYS A 187 -18.04 -24.39 -17.10
C LYS A 187 -19.37 -24.81 -16.47
N GLU A 188 -20.42 -24.04 -16.65
CA GLU A 188 -21.78 -24.41 -16.22
C GLU A 188 -22.26 -25.63 -17.02
N LEU A 189 -22.15 -25.61 -18.35
CA LEU A 189 -22.48 -26.75 -19.20
C LEU A 189 -21.68 -27.98 -18.78
N LYS A 190 -20.36 -27.82 -18.58
CA LYS A 190 -19.51 -28.94 -18.14
C LYS A 190 -19.87 -29.46 -16.76
N SER A 191 -20.31 -28.59 -15.85
CA SER A 191 -20.80 -28.99 -14.54
C SER A 191 -22.03 -29.88 -14.65
N ARG A 192 -23.01 -29.49 -15.48
CA ARG A 192 -24.25 -30.26 -15.70
C ARG A 192 -23.96 -31.62 -16.35
N GLU A 193 -23.07 -31.66 -17.34
CA GLU A 193 -22.61 -32.93 -17.94
C GLU A 193 -22.01 -33.87 -16.87
N LEU A 194 -21.10 -33.36 -16.04
CA LEU A 194 -20.45 -34.15 -14.99
C LEU A 194 -21.42 -34.58 -13.89
N LEU A 195 -22.47 -33.80 -13.64
CA LEU A 195 -23.53 -34.16 -12.71
C LEU A 195 -24.32 -35.37 -13.23
N ASN A 196 -24.67 -35.36 -14.53
CA ASN A 196 -25.33 -36.48 -15.20
C ASN A 196 -24.45 -37.74 -15.25
N GLU A 197 -23.12 -37.59 -15.34
CA GLU A 197 -22.14 -38.68 -15.24
C GLU A 197 -21.95 -39.22 -13.80
N GLY A 198 -22.64 -38.65 -12.79
CA GLY A 198 -22.48 -39.03 -11.39
C GLY A 198 -21.15 -38.58 -10.75
N ARG A 199 -20.42 -37.66 -11.39
CA ARG A 199 -19.10 -37.16 -10.94
C ARG A 199 -19.25 -35.90 -10.08
N LEU A 200 -19.89 -36.06 -8.94
CA LEU A 200 -20.35 -34.95 -8.09
C LEU A 200 -19.26 -33.93 -7.70
N GLY A 201 -18.11 -34.39 -7.19
CA GLY A 201 -17.05 -33.48 -6.76
C GLY A 201 -16.44 -32.65 -7.91
N ARG A 202 -16.40 -33.22 -9.12
CA ARG A 202 -15.94 -32.48 -10.31
C ARG A 202 -17.02 -31.51 -10.78
N ALA A 203 -18.28 -31.92 -10.83
CA ALA A 203 -19.40 -31.04 -11.15
C ALA A 203 -19.40 -29.82 -10.22
N PHE A 204 -19.35 -30.04 -8.90
CA PHE A 204 -19.25 -28.98 -7.91
C PHE A 204 -18.06 -28.03 -8.15
N SER A 205 -16.88 -28.56 -8.45
CA SER A 205 -15.71 -27.73 -8.76
C SER A 205 -15.91 -26.86 -10.01
N PHE A 206 -16.61 -27.35 -11.03
CA PHE A 206 -16.91 -26.56 -12.24
C PHE A 206 -17.98 -25.50 -11.97
N ALA A 207 -19.02 -25.83 -11.19
CA ALA A 207 -20.05 -24.88 -10.76
C ALA A 207 -19.44 -23.69 -9.99
N VAL A 208 -18.59 -23.96 -9.00
CA VAL A 208 -17.90 -22.92 -8.22
C VAL A 208 -16.98 -22.06 -9.11
N ARG A 209 -16.28 -22.66 -10.08
CA ARG A 209 -15.45 -21.92 -11.03
C ARG A 209 -16.27 -21.04 -11.97
N SER A 210 -17.42 -21.52 -12.43
CA SER A 210 -18.38 -20.73 -13.21
C SER A 210 -18.79 -19.48 -12.43
N TYR A 211 -19.24 -19.65 -11.18
CA TYR A 211 -19.59 -18.54 -10.29
C TYR A 211 -18.44 -17.52 -10.13
N HIS A 212 -17.21 -18.00 -9.92
CA HIS A 212 -16.05 -17.14 -9.79
C HIS A 212 -15.72 -16.36 -11.06
N ASP A 213 -15.88 -16.96 -12.24
CA ASP A 213 -15.62 -16.27 -13.50
C ASP A 213 -16.66 -15.17 -13.76
N VAL A 214 -17.94 -15.38 -13.40
CA VAL A 214 -18.96 -14.31 -13.41
C VAL A 214 -18.58 -13.19 -12.43
N THR A 215 -18.18 -13.53 -11.20
CA THR A 215 -17.76 -12.51 -10.20
C THR A 215 -16.55 -11.71 -10.71
N ARG A 216 -15.61 -12.37 -11.39
CA ARG A 216 -14.45 -11.72 -12.01
C ARG A 216 -14.87 -10.84 -13.18
N ALA A 217 -15.85 -11.24 -13.99
CA ALA A 217 -16.40 -10.40 -15.05
C ALA A 217 -16.98 -9.10 -14.47
N TYR A 218 -17.75 -9.18 -13.37
CA TYR A 218 -18.23 -8.01 -12.66
C TYR A 218 -17.07 -7.11 -12.18
N ALA A 219 -16.03 -7.69 -11.60
CA ALA A 219 -14.85 -6.93 -11.18
C ALA A 219 -14.13 -6.24 -12.35
N VAL A 220 -14.12 -6.86 -13.54
CA VAL A 220 -13.58 -6.25 -14.78
C VAL A 220 -14.45 -5.08 -15.22
N LEU A 221 -15.77 -5.20 -15.14
CA LEU A 221 -16.71 -4.12 -15.46
C LEU A 221 -16.48 -2.89 -14.56
N ILE A 222 -16.40 -3.09 -13.24
CA ILE A 222 -16.11 -1.99 -12.31
C ILE A 222 -14.74 -1.35 -12.63
N LYS A 223 -13.70 -2.14 -12.90
CA LYS A 223 -12.39 -1.60 -13.29
C LYS A 223 -12.45 -0.81 -14.61
N ALA A 224 -13.31 -1.20 -15.54
CA ALA A 224 -13.51 -0.46 -16.79
C ALA A 224 -14.11 0.94 -16.52
N ILE A 225 -15.11 1.03 -15.63
CA ILE A 225 -15.66 2.33 -15.18
C ILE A 225 -14.54 3.22 -14.62
N TYR A 226 -13.71 2.69 -13.72
CA TYR A 226 -12.58 3.43 -13.16
C TYR A 226 -11.61 3.89 -14.25
N ALA A 227 -11.31 3.04 -15.25
CA ALA A 227 -10.40 3.44 -16.30
C ALA A 227 -10.98 4.51 -17.20
N GLU A 228 -12.22 4.38 -17.63
CA GLU A 228 -12.85 5.37 -18.49
C GLU A 228 -12.94 6.72 -17.80
N LYS A 229 -13.50 6.76 -16.58
CA LYS A 229 -13.71 8.01 -15.82
C LYS A 229 -12.39 8.68 -15.42
N LEU A 230 -11.33 7.91 -15.20
CA LEU A 230 -10.00 8.45 -14.88
C LEU A 230 -9.12 8.70 -16.11
N GLY A 231 -9.64 8.54 -17.33
CA GLY A 231 -8.88 8.71 -18.57
C GLY A 231 -7.71 7.72 -18.71
N LEU A 232 -7.83 6.54 -18.11
CA LEU A 232 -6.86 5.47 -18.25
C LEU A 232 -7.11 4.71 -19.54
N ASP A 233 -6.07 4.62 -20.35
CA ASP A 233 -6.12 3.92 -21.63
C ASP A 233 -6.28 2.40 -21.45
N ILE A 234 -7.49 1.92 -21.75
CA ILE A 234 -7.94 0.52 -21.62
C ILE A 234 -7.25 -0.40 -22.64
N SER A 235 -6.78 0.15 -23.77
CA SER A 235 -6.12 -0.59 -24.85
C SER A 235 -4.70 -1.04 -24.49
N LYS A 236 -4.11 -0.47 -23.42
CA LYS A 236 -2.75 -0.82 -23.01
C LYS A 236 -2.71 -2.25 -22.48
N PRO A 237 -1.78 -3.12 -22.96
CA PRO A 237 -1.63 -4.50 -22.51
C PRO A 237 -1.52 -4.63 -20.98
N ARG A 238 -0.91 -3.61 -20.34
CA ARG A 238 -0.72 -3.54 -18.89
C ARG A 238 -2.03 -3.40 -18.10
N PHE A 239 -3.04 -2.75 -18.68
CA PHE A 239 -4.37 -2.59 -18.09
C PHE A 239 -5.18 -3.88 -18.22
N LEU A 240 -5.10 -4.54 -19.38
CA LEU A 240 -5.65 -5.89 -19.60
C LEU A 240 -5.10 -6.92 -18.61
N THR A 241 -3.78 -6.94 -18.35
CA THR A 241 -3.17 -7.84 -17.35
C THR A 241 -3.67 -7.55 -15.92
N MET A 242 -3.90 -6.28 -15.57
CA MET A 242 -4.43 -5.86 -14.27
C MET A 242 -5.92 -6.20 -14.09
N MET A 243 -6.69 -6.19 -15.18
CA MET A 243 -8.08 -6.64 -15.21
C MET A 243 -8.19 -8.15 -15.10
N LEU A 244 -7.32 -8.90 -15.80
CA LEU A 244 -7.33 -10.37 -15.83
C LEU A 244 -6.87 -11.05 -14.53
N GLY A 245 -6.12 -10.35 -13.66
CA GLY A 245 -5.51 -10.95 -12.46
C GLY A 245 -4.48 -12.06 -12.76
N ARG A 246 -4.09 -12.23 -14.04
CA ARG A 246 -3.07 -13.20 -14.49
C ARG A 246 -1.68 -12.66 -14.15
N HIS A 247 -1.32 -12.73 -12.87
CA HIS A 247 -0.06 -12.19 -12.36
C HIS A 247 1.15 -13.12 -12.53
N LYS A 248 1.01 -14.39 -12.93
CA LYS A 248 2.12 -15.36 -12.82
C LYS A 248 3.32 -15.05 -13.74
N GLU A 249 3.10 -14.77 -15.02
CA GLU A 249 4.20 -14.57 -15.99
C GLU A 249 4.80 -13.16 -15.89
N ASP A 250 3.97 -12.15 -15.59
CA ASP A 250 4.42 -10.77 -15.47
C ASP A 250 5.13 -10.51 -14.12
N LEU A 251 4.85 -11.33 -13.08
CA LEU A 251 5.54 -11.26 -11.79
C LEU A 251 7.02 -11.67 -11.92
N GLN A 252 7.39 -12.65 -12.75
CA GLN A 252 8.79 -13.03 -12.94
C GLN A 252 9.61 -11.93 -13.64
N ARG A 253 9.06 -11.32 -14.70
CA ARG A 253 9.70 -10.16 -15.37
C ARG A 253 9.77 -8.93 -14.47
N ARG A 254 8.73 -8.66 -13.68
CA ARG A 254 8.69 -7.54 -12.72
C ARG A 254 9.55 -7.78 -11.48
N LEU A 255 9.63 -9.02 -10.98
CA LEU A 255 10.60 -9.43 -9.96
C LEU A 255 12.01 -9.23 -10.50
N GLY A 256 12.31 -9.62 -11.74
CA GLY A 256 13.61 -9.34 -12.38
C GLY A 256 14.00 -7.86 -12.28
N LYS A 257 13.12 -6.96 -12.70
CA LYS A 257 13.34 -5.50 -12.65
C LYS A 257 13.36 -4.89 -11.24
N LEU A 258 12.62 -5.47 -10.29
CA LEU A 258 12.61 -5.03 -8.89
C LEU A 258 13.84 -5.56 -8.12
N LEU A 259 14.32 -6.76 -8.47
CA LEU A 259 15.50 -7.39 -7.91
C LEU A 259 16.80 -6.79 -8.45
N GLU A 260 16.78 -6.18 -9.63
CA GLU A 260 17.91 -5.37 -10.17
C GLU A 260 18.28 -4.18 -9.29
N ARG A 261 17.34 -3.68 -8.47
CA ARG A 261 17.58 -2.58 -7.52
C ARG A 261 18.06 -3.05 -6.15
N LEU A 262 18.05 -4.36 -5.90
CA LEU A 262 18.61 -4.94 -4.69
C LEU A 262 20.10 -5.21 -4.88
N PRO A 263 20.91 -5.11 -3.81
CA PRO A 263 22.31 -5.46 -3.91
C PRO A 263 22.48 -6.93 -4.34
N GLU A 264 23.50 -7.19 -5.17
CA GLU A 264 23.76 -8.43 -5.91
C GLU A 264 23.54 -9.72 -5.10
N HIS A 265 23.99 -9.72 -3.84
CA HIS A 265 23.86 -10.85 -2.92
C HIS A 265 22.40 -11.17 -2.53
N ALA A 266 21.53 -10.17 -2.41
CA ALA A 266 20.11 -10.34 -2.12
C ALA A 266 19.35 -10.82 -3.35
N ARG A 267 19.74 -10.30 -4.53
CA ARG A 267 19.20 -10.70 -5.83
C ARG A 267 19.39 -12.20 -6.08
N GLN A 268 20.61 -12.71 -5.89
CA GLN A 268 20.94 -14.13 -6.10
C GLN A 268 20.15 -15.04 -5.14
N LYS A 269 20.09 -14.69 -3.86
CA LYS A 269 19.39 -15.47 -2.82
C LYS A 269 17.86 -15.52 -3.05
N ILE A 270 17.26 -14.44 -3.54
CA ILE A 270 15.83 -14.39 -3.87
C ILE A 270 15.54 -15.14 -5.17
N MET A 271 16.40 -15.01 -6.19
CA MET A 271 16.24 -15.73 -7.46
C MET A 271 16.35 -17.26 -7.30
N GLU A 272 17.27 -17.76 -6.48
CA GLU A 272 17.34 -19.20 -6.15
C GLU A 272 16.06 -19.71 -5.49
N LYS A 273 15.48 -18.91 -4.58
CA LYS A 273 14.22 -19.28 -3.91
C LYS A 273 13.01 -19.23 -4.85
N VAL A 274 12.94 -18.25 -5.76
CA VAL A 274 11.93 -18.15 -6.82
C VAL A 274 11.96 -19.36 -7.75
N LYS A 275 13.14 -19.89 -8.08
CA LYS A 275 13.27 -21.09 -8.91
C LYS A 275 12.79 -22.38 -8.21
N ARG A 276 12.83 -22.43 -6.87
CA ARG A 276 12.49 -23.63 -6.09
C ARG A 276 11.04 -23.71 -5.61
N HIS A 277 10.34 -22.57 -5.43
CA HIS A 277 9.00 -22.56 -4.81
C HIS A 277 7.92 -22.24 -5.85
N HIS A 278 6.94 -23.14 -6.00
CA HIS A 278 5.80 -22.98 -6.93
C HIS A 278 4.63 -22.21 -6.30
N ASP A 279 4.68 -21.93 -4.99
CA ASP A 279 3.66 -21.21 -4.23
C ASP A 279 4.05 -19.75 -3.93
N ILE A 280 3.14 -18.83 -4.26
CA ILE A 280 3.24 -17.39 -4.06
C ILE A 280 3.26 -17.02 -2.57
N MET A 281 2.59 -17.80 -1.70
CA MET A 281 2.58 -17.54 -0.25
C MET A 281 3.96 -17.78 0.38
N GLU A 282 4.63 -18.86 -0.01
CA GLU A 282 5.99 -19.18 0.45
C GLU A 282 7.02 -18.18 -0.08
N LEU A 283 6.88 -17.77 -1.35
CA LEU A 283 7.71 -16.71 -1.93
C LEU A 283 7.57 -15.38 -1.17
N ARG A 284 6.34 -14.99 -0.80
CA ARG A 284 6.08 -13.76 -0.02
C ARG A 284 6.61 -13.85 1.41
N LYS A 285 6.67 -15.04 2.00
CA LYS A 285 7.29 -15.29 3.32
C LYS A 285 8.81 -15.14 3.22
N ALA A 286 9.43 -15.79 2.23
CA ALA A 286 10.88 -15.74 1.99
C ALA A 286 11.39 -14.33 1.65
N ILE A 287 10.64 -13.57 0.85
CA ILE A 287 10.96 -12.16 0.56
C ILE A 287 10.87 -11.32 1.84
N ARG A 288 9.83 -11.50 2.67
CA ARG A 288 9.71 -10.79 3.95
C ARG A 288 10.86 -11.10 4.91
N GLU A 289 11.29 -12.35 5.00
CA GLU A 289 12.46 -12.73 5.82
C GLU A 289 13.75 -12.11 5.29
N THR A 290 13.97 -12.13 3.98
CA THR A 290 15.16 -11.52 3.36
C THR A 290 15.17 -10.00 3.54
N ILE A 291 14.02 -9.35 3.38
CA ILE A 291 13.88 -7.91 3.65
C ILE A 291 14.15 -7.62 5.13
N ARG A 292 13.65 -8.44 6.06
CA ARG A 292 13.95 -8.28 7.50
C ARG A 292 15.43 -8.47 7.81
N GLU A 293 16.11 -9.44 7.17
CA GLU A 293 17.57 -9.62 7.30
C GLU A 293 18.32 -8.39 6.77
N ILE A 294 17.94 -7.86 5.61
CA ILE A 294 18.54 -6.66 5.01
C ILE A 294 18.27 -5.44 5.89
N GLN A 295 17.05 -5.27 6.39
CA GLN A 295 16.69 -4.18 7.31
C GLN A 295 17.48 -4.27 8.61
N LYS A 296 17.70 -5.47 9.17
CA LYS A 296 18.57 -5.65 10.34
C LYS A 296 20.02 -5.27 10.05
N ARG A 297 20.56 -5.65 8.88
CA ARG A 297 21.91 -5.28 8.43
C ARG A 297 22.03 -3.78 8.16
N MET A 298 21.04 -3.16 7.54
CA MET A 298 20.98 -1.72 7.31
C MET A 298 20.85 -0.95 8.63
N LYS A 299 20.03 -1.41 9.58
CA LYS A 299 19.94 -0.81 10.92
C LYS A 299 21.30 -0.85 11.64
N HIS A 300 22.05 -1.94 11.54
CA HIS A 300 23.42 -2.02 12.08
C HIS A 300 24.43 -1.14 11.34
N ALA A 301 24.32 -1.03 10.01
CA ALA A 301 25.17 -0.15 9.22
C ALA A 301 24.91 1.34 9.53
N ASP A 302 23.63 1.73 9.63
CA ASP A 302 23.19 3.08 9.97
C ASP A 302 23.68 3.49 11.37
N ILE A 303 23.55 2.61 12.38
CA ILE A 303 24.06 2.84 13.73
C ILE A 303 25.57 3.15 13.70
N LYS A 304 26.34 2.34 12.96
CA LYS A 304 27.80 2.52 12.86
C LYS A 304 28.19 3.80 12.10
N VAL A 305 27.46 4.15 11.04
CA VAL A 305 27.69 5.38 10.26
C VAL A 305 27.34 6.61 11.10
N ILE A 306 26.18 6.61 11.76
CA ILE A 306 25.74 7.70 12.64
C ILE A 306 26.74 7.86 13.79
N ALA A 307 27.19 6.78 14.42
CA ALA A 307 28.21 6.85 15.45
C ALA A 307 29.50 7.51 14.95
N LYS A 308 29.97 7.18 13.73
CA LYS A 308 31.15 7.83 13.13
C LYS A 308 30.95 9.31 12.86
N VAL A 309 29.78 9.68 12.32
CA VAL A 309 29.43 11.08 12.02
C VAL A 309 29.37 11.89 13.30
N THR A 310 28.63 11.41 14.31
CA THR A 310 28.51 12.06 15.61
C THR A 310 29.87 12.17 16.31
N THR A 311 30.70 11.12 16.27
CA THR A 311 32.09 11.17 16.78
C THR A 311 32.89 12.29 16.11
N ARG A 312 32.76 12.42 14.79
CA ARG A 312 33.48 13.45 14.03
C ARG A 312 32.97 14.87 14.38
N VAL A 313 31.67 15.04 14.57
CA VAL A 313 31.08 16.32 15.04
C VAL A 313 31.69 16.68 16.40
N ILE A 314 31.67 15.77 17.37
CA ILE A 314 32.25 16.00 18.70
C ILE A 314 33.74 16.36 18.63
N LEU A 315 34.54 15.63 17.84
CA LEU A 315 35.98 15.90 17.70
C LEU A 315 36.29 17.24 17.03
N ILE A 316 35.40 17.74 16.17
CA ILE A 316 35.56 19.04 15.53
C ILE A 316 35.12 20.14 16.50
N THR A 317 33.98 19.98 17.17
CA THR A 317 33.52 20.90 18.21
C THR A 317 34.56 21.02 19.32
N SER A 318 35.16 19.92 19.76
CA SER A 318 36.20 19.91 20.79
C SER A 318 37.49 20.63 20.40
N LYS A 319 37.68 20.96 19.11
CA LYS A 319 38.83 21.72 18.61
C LYS A 319 38.52 23.20 18.37
N MET A 320 37.26 23.62 18.52
CA MET A 320 36.88 25.02 18.38
C MET A 320 37.53 25.85 19.51
N PRO A 321 38.03 27.07 19.21
CA PRO A 321 38.63 27.97 20.20
C PRO A 321 37.58 28.70 21.06
N THR A 322 36.31 28.32 20.95
CA THR A 322 35.18 28.93 21.64
C THR A 322 34.88 28.27 23.00
N GLU A 323 33.98 28.89 23.76
CA GLU A 323 33.43 28.31 24.99
C GLU A 323 32.79 26.94 24.75
N THR A 324 32.11 26.77 23.61
CA THR A 324 31.57 25.50 23.11
C THR A 324 32.64 24.41 23.03
N GLY A 325 33.83 24.72 22.50
CA GLY A 325 34.92 23.75 22.42
C GLY A 325 35.53 23.41 23.78
N ARG A 326 35.57 24.37 24.71
CA ARG A 326 35.97 24.11 26.11
C ARG A 326 34.96 23.22 26.85
N ALA A 327 33.67 23.44 26.64
CA ALA A 327 32.61 22.63 27.22
C ALA A 327 32.71 21.16 26.77
N VAL A 328 32.84 20.91 25.46
CA VAL A 328 33.00 19.54 24.95
C VAL A 328 34.25 18.84 25.50
N ARG A 329 35.39 19.53 25.60
CA ARG A 329 36.61 18.96 26.21
C ARG A 329 36.47 18.68 27.71
N THR A 330 35.61 19.40 28.40
CA THR A 330 35.35 19.20 29.83
C THR A 330 34.42 18.01 30.04
N TRP A 331 33.33 17.95 29.28
CA TRP A 331 32.44 16.80 29.22
C TRP A 331 33.19 15.50 28.87
N MET A 332 34.08 15.52 27.88
CA MET A 332 34.91 14.34 27.53
C MET A 332 35.80 13.89 28.70
N ARG A 333 36.33 14.82 29.50
CA ARG A 333 37.17 14.49 30.67
C ARG A 333 36.34 13.88 31.79
N GLU A 334 35.14 14.40 32.05
CA GLU A 334 34.21 13.88 33.06
C GLU A 334 33.74 12.46 32.73
N HIS A 335 33.58 12.15 31.44
CA HIS A 335 33.23 10.82 30.96
C HIS A 335 34.43 9.89 30.75
N ASN A 336 35.64 10.29 31.20
CA ASN A 336 36.89 9.53 31.05
C ASN A 336 37.26 9.17 29.60
N ILE A 337 36.85 9.97 28.63
CA ILE A 337 37.12 9.74 27.20
C ILE A 337 38.45 10.39 26.83
N LYS A 338 39.48 9.56 26.61
CA LYS A 338 40.87 10.01 26.34
C LYS A 338 41.26 9.83 24.88
N THR A 339 40.66 8.88 24.18
CA THR A 339 41.00 8.56 22.79
C THR A 339 39.80 8.70 21.84
N PRO A 340 40.03 8.96 20.54
CA PRO A 340 38.95 8.95 19.54
C PRO A 340 38.22 7.61 19.44
N ARG A 341 38.89 6.50 19.81
CA ARG A 341 38.29 5.17 19.82
C ARG A 341 37.31 5.00 20.98
N GLU A 342 37.70 5.41 22.18
CA GLU A 342 36.80 5.43 23.35
C GLU A 342 35.58 6.33 23.11
N LEU A 343 35.79 7.49 22.45
CA LEU A 343 34.70 8.36 22.05
C LEU A 343 33.73 7.67 21.08
N PHE A 344 34.28 6.96 20.09
CA PHE A 344 33.47 6.21 19.13
C PHE A 344 32.67 5.09 19.82
N ASP A 345 33.28 4.34 20.73
CA ASP A 345 32.63 3.25 21.45
C ASP A 345 31.52 3.78 22.38
N TYR A 346 31.77 4.91 23.07
CA TYR A 346 30.76 5.62 23.87
C TYR A 346 29.56 6.05 23.03
N ILE A 347 29.82 6.72 21.90
CA ILE A 347 28.77 7.20 21.00
C ILE A 347 28.05 6.03 20.33
N LEU A 348 28.75 4.94 20.01
CA LEU A 348 28.14 3.75 19.41
C LEU A 348 27.10 3.13 20.36
N ASN A 349 27.43 3.04 21.66
CA ASN A 349 26.49 2.57 22.68
C ASN A 349 25.28 3.51 22.79
N LEU A 350 25.51 4.81 22.87
CA LEU A 350 24.44 5.81 22.94
C LEU A 350 23.50 5.76 21.71
N VAL A 351 24.06 5.65 20.50
CA VAL A 351 23.27 5.53 19.26
C VAL A 351 22.46 4.24 19.26
N ASN A 352 23.03 3.14 19.76
CA ASN A 352 22.35 1.85 19.84
C ASN A 352 21.19 1.87 20.85
N GLU A 353 21.40 2.47 22.02
CA GLU A 353 20.35 2.71 23.02
C GLU A 353 19.25 3.60 22.45
N THR A 354 19.60 4.73 21.84
CA THR A 354 18.65 5.65 21.20
C THR A 354 17.83 4.97 20.10
N ALA A 355 18.48 4.15 19.26
CA ALA A 355 17.81 3.40 18.19
C ALA A 355 16.86 2.30 18.71
N THR A 356 17.10 1.82 19.93
CA THR A 356 16.28 0.79 20.57
C THR A 356 15.11 1.42 21.32
N THR A 357 15.37 2.45 22.13
CA THR A 357 14.37 3.17 22.94
C THR A 357 13.33 3.87 22.08
N TYR A 358 13.76 4.58 21.02
CA TYR A 358 12.85 5.37 20.19
C TYR A 358 12.43 4.67 18.89
N ASN A 359 12.96 3.48 18.62
CA ASN A 359 12.72 2.71 17.39
C ASN A 359 12.87 3.54 16.09
N VAL A 360 13.92 4.36 16.02
CA VAL A 360 14.23 5.25 14.88
C VAL A 360 15.51 4.83 14.16
N THR A 361 15.66 5.23 12.88
CA THR A 361 16.87 5.02 12.06
C THR A 361 17.22 6.27 11.25
N GLY A 362 18.34 6.24 10.52
CA GLY A 362 18.74 7.29 9.58
C GLY A 362 18.89 8.68 10.20
N PHE A 363 18.45 9.72 9.49
CA PHE A 363 18.62 11.11 9.91
C PHE A 363 17.91 11.45 11.23
N LYS A 364 16.75 10.81 11.49
CA LYS A 364 16.01 11.01 12.73
C LYS A 364 16.78 10.47 13.95
N LEU A 365 17.44 9.32 13.80
CA LEU A 365 18.33 8.77 14.82
C LEU A 365 19.54 9.68 15.06
N LEU A 366 20.15 10.22 14.01
CA LEU A 366 21.23 11.20 14.12
C LEU A 366 20.81 12.46 14.89
N ASN A 367 19.65 13.03 14.55
CA ASN A 367 19.14 14.25 15.20
C ASN A 367 18.91 14.03 16.70
N ILE A 368 18.22 12.94 17.06
CA ILE A 368 17.96 12.61 18.47
C ILE A 368 19.28 12.36 19.22
N THR A 369 20.24 11.67 18.61
CA THR A 369 21.56 11.42 19.22
C THR A 369 22.31 12.73 19.48
N LEU A 370 22.36 13.63 18.50
CA LEU A 370 23.05 14.92 18.64
C LEU A 370 22.36 15.82 19.68
N THR A 371 21.03 15.84 19.70
CA THR A 371 20.25 16.59 20.70
C THR A 371 20.47 16.04 22.10
N THR A 372 20.52 14.71 22.24
CA THR A 372 20.79 14.05 23.53
C THR A 372 22.18 14.39 24.04
N LEU A 373 23.20 14.34 23.17
CA LEU A 373 24.57 14.74 23.54
C LEU A 373 24.68 16.23 23.87
N SER A 374 23.99 17.08 23.13
CA SER A 374 23.90 18.53 23.41
C SER A 374 23.35 18.79 24.81
N GLN A 375 22.30 18.07 25.20
CA GLN A 375 21.72 18.17 26.53
C GLN A 375 22.66 17.62 27.60
N ASP A 376 23.35 16.51 27.32
CA ASP A 376 24.29 15.88 28.24
C ASP A 376 25.50 16.79 28.52
N ILE A 377 26.04 17.44 27.49
CA ILE A 377 27.12 18.44 27.63
C ILE A 377 26.64 19.65 28.44
N TYR A 378 25.41 20.11 28.20
CA TYR A 378 24.82 21.22 28.96
C TYR A 378 24.68 20.86 30.45
N ASN A 379 24.16 19.67 30.75
CA ASN A 379 23.98 19.22 32.13
C ASN A 379 25.32 19.10 32.87
N ALA A 380 26.37 18.66 32.17
CA ALA A 380 27.69 18.47 32.76
C ALA A 380 28.47 19.79 32.93
N THR A 381 28.31 20.74 32.01
CA THR A 381 29.18 21.94 31.94
C THR A 381 28.47 23.27 32.13
N GLY A 382 27.13 23.29 32.13
CA GLY A 382 26.30 24.51 32.15
C GLY A 382 26.29 25.31 30.85
N VAL A 383 27.03 24.87 29.82
CA VAL A 383 27.19 25.59 28.55
C VAL A 383 26.29 24.97 27.48
N GLN A 384 25.45 25.78 26.84
CA GLN A 384 24.59 25.32 25.76
C GLN A 384 25.40 25.07 24.50
N VAL A 385 25.43 23.83 24.02
CA VAL A 385 26.14 23.41 22.81
C VAL A 385 25.14 22.86 21.81
N ASP A 386 24.94 23.52 20.66
CA ASP A 386 24.08 23.01 19.59
C ASP A 386 24.89 22.18 18.58
N LEU A 387 25.01 20.88 18.86
CA LEU A 387 25.74 19.95 17.99
C LEU A 387 25.03 19.71 16.66
N LEU A 388 23.71 19.91 16.61
CA LEU A 388 22.92 19.76 15.39
C LEU A 388 23.23 20.90 14.42
N HIS A 389 23.26 22.14 14.92
CA HIS A 389 23.67 23.30 14.14
C HIS A 389 25.11 23.13 13.61
N ILE A 390 26.06 22.72 14.47
CA ILE A 390 27.45 22.47 14.06
C ILE A 390 27.55 21.40 12.99
N PHE A 391 26.78 20.31 13.11
CA PHE A 391 26.70 19.27 12.09
C PHE A 391 26.20 19.84 10.74
N TYR A 392 25.16 20.67 10.74
CA TYR A 392 24.67 21.31 9.52
C TYR A 392 25.69 22.26 8.90
N THR A 393 26.38 23.08 9.71
CA THR A 393 27.46 23.94 9.22
C THR A 393 28.59 23.13 8.58
N MET A 394 28.98 22.00 9.19
CA MET A 394 29.97 21.08 8.63
C MET A 394 29.52 20.47 7.29
N ALA A 395 28.24 20.09 7.17
CA ALA A 395 27.68 19.53 5.95
C ALA A 395 27.68 20.57 4.81
N VAL A 396 27.28 21.82 5.09
CA VAL A 396 27.24 22.92 4.11
C VAL A 396 28.65 23.26 3.60
N VAL A 397 29.65 23.31 4.47
CA VAL A 397 31.06 23.58 4.11
C VAL A 397 31.65 22.46 3.25
N HIS A 398 31.33 21.19 3.54
CA HIS A 398 31.80 20.06 2.72
C HIS A 398 31.14 20.01 1.34
N ILE A 399 29.87 20.41 1.21
CA ILE A 399 29.18 20.48 -0.09
C ILE A 399 29.77 21.58 -0.98
N HIS A 400 30.12 22.75 -0.43
CA HIS A 400 30.75 23.84 -1.19
C HIS A 400 32.19 23.55 -1.60
N ALA A 401 32.95 22.79 -0.80
CA ALA A 401 34.31 22.39 -1.13
C ALA A 401 34.37 21.37 -2.30
N HIS A 402 33.31 20.59 -2.52
CA HIS A 402 33.24 19.64 -3.65
C HIS A 402 32.67 20.25 -4.94
N SER A 403 31.88 21.33 -4.87
CA SER A 403 31.44 22.06 -6.06
C SER A 403 32.51 23.01 -6.63
N GLY A 404 33.50 23.42 -5.82
CA GLY A 404 34.60 24.30 -6.23
C GLY A 404 35.73 23.64 -7.04
N HIS A 405 35.80 22.30 -7.12
CA HIS A 405 36.90 21.61 -7.80
C HIS A 405 36.67 21.29 -9.29
N HIS A 406 35.53 21.70 -9.88
CA HIS A 406 35.27 21.50 -11.32
C HIS A 406 35.54 22.73 -12.22
N LYS A 407 36.18 23.78 -11.72
CA LYS A 407 36.66 24.88 -12.55
C LYS A 407 38.07 25.29 -12.16
N HIS A 408 39.06 24.65 -12.77
CA HIS A 408 40.20 25.30 -13.43
C HIS A 408 41.31 24.28 -13.75
N GLY A 409 41.73 24.26 -15.01
CA GLY A 409 42.81 23.43 -15.55
C GLY A 409 42.51 23.06 -17.00
N LYS A 410 42.40 24.04 -17.91
CA LYS A 410 43.47 24.63 -18.75
C LYS A 410 43.61 23.86 -20.09
N PRO A 411 44.22 24.49 -21.10
CA PRO A 411 43.76 25.57 -21.96
C PRO A 411 42.92 25.05 -23.14
#